data_AF-X6EH10-F1
#
_entry.id   AF-X6EH10-F1
#
_cell.length_a   1.000
_cell.length_b   1.000
_cell.length_c   1.000
_cell.angle_alpha   90.00
_cell.angle_beta   90.00
_cell.angle_gamma   90.00
#
_symmetry.space_group_name_H-M   'P 1'
#
loop_
_entity.id
_entity.type
_entity.pdbx_description
1 polymer ?
#
loop_
_entity_poly.entity_id
_entity_poly.type
_entity_poly.pdbx_seq_one_letter_code
_entity_poly.pdbx_strand_id
1 'polypeptide(L)' 'MVVEDELFIRIDIADTLRGFPGLEVIEASTAVEAWSYLRSNGPLDVLYTDHRMPGSMTGSQLAVIVQREYPE' A
#
# COMPACT_ATOMS: atom_id res chain seq x y z
N MET A 1 3.16 -2.02 3.71
CA MET A 1 3.03 -0.95 2.68
C MET A 1 1.83 -0.10 3.00
N VAL A 2 1.95 1.21 2.79
CA VAL A 2 0.87 2.20 2.95
C VAL A 2 0.58 2.82 1.58
N VAL A 3 -0.69 2.81 1.18
CA VAL A 3 -1.17 3.36 -0.10
C VAL A 3 -2.27 4.37 0.15
N GLU A 4 -1.95 5.64 -0.08
CA GLU A 4 -2.79 6.78 0.28
C GLU A 4 -2.48 7.94 -0.68
N ASP A 5 -3.51 8.54 -1.30
CA ASP A 5 -3.33 9.58 -2.29
C ASP A 5 -3.11 10.96 -1.67
N GLU A 6 -3.61 11.20 -0.45
CA GLU A 6 -3.34 12.43 0.29
C GLU A 6 -1.97 12.40 0.98
N LEU A 7 -1.05 13.27 0.53
CA LEU A 7 0.34 13.30 0.99
C LEU A 7 0.49 13.40 2.51
N PHE A 8 -0.24 14.31 3.16
CA PHE A 8 -0.11 14.53 4.59
C PHE A 8 -0.65 13.36 5.41
N ILE A 9 -1.75 12.74 4.97
CA ILE A 9 -2.32 11.54 5.59
C ILE A 9 -1.34 10.38 5.44
N ARG A 10 -0.76 10.20 4.24
CA ARG A 10 0.23 9.14 3.99
C ARG A 10 1.45 9.26 4.90
N ILE A 11 2.00 10.48 5.04
CA ILE A 11 3.15 10.74 5.91
C ILE A 11 2.80 10.43 7.37
N ASP A 12 1.65 10.91 7.87
CA ASP A 12 1.22 10.69 9.26
C ASP A 12 1.09 9.19 9.59
N ILE A 13 0.46 8.42 8.70
CA ILE A 13 0.32 6.96 8.85
C ILE A 13 1.69 6.28 8.78
N ALA A 14 2.51 6.65 7.79
CA ALA A 14 3.80 6.01 7.57
C ALA A 14 4.76 6.24 8.75
N ASP A 15 4.82 7.47 9.27
CA ASP A 15 5.67 7.82 10.42
C ASP A 15 5.16 7.16 11.70
N THR A 16 3.84 7.08 11.89
CA THR A 16 3.24 6.33 12.99
C THR A 16 3.66 4.86 12.94
N LEU A 17 3.59 4.22 11.76
CA LEU A 17 3.97 2.81 11.59
C LEU A 17 5.48 2.58 11.76
N ARG A 18 6.33 3.50 11.29
CA ARG A 18 7.78 3.43 11.48
C ARG A 18 8.20 3.50 12.95
N GLY A 19 7.36 4.06 13.82
CA GLY A 19 7.58 4.07 15.27
C GLY A 19 7.54 2.67 15.91
N PHE A 20 6.95 1.66 15.25
CA PHE A 20 6.90 0.30 15.77
C PHE A 20 8.14 -0.50 15.36
N PRO A 21 8.83 -1.15 16.31
CA PRO A 21 10.02 -1.93 16.00
C PRO A 21 9.68 -3.13 15.12
N GLY A 22 10.53 -3.37 14.12
CA GLY A 22 10.39 -4.50 13.20
C GLY A 22 9.47 -4.24 11.99
N LEU A 23 8.89 -3.03 11.86
CA LEU A 23 8.16 -2.65 10.65
C LEU A 23 9.06 -1.93 9.65
N GLU A 24 9.03 -2.40 8.40
CA GLU A 24 9.55 -1.67 7.26
C GLU A 24 8.38 -1.06 6.48
N VAL A 25 8.38 0.27 6.33
CA VAL A 25 7.26 1.00 5.74
C VAL A 25 7.62 1.52 4.36
N ILE A 26 7.03 0.87 3.35
CA ILE A 26 7.02 1.31 1.95
C ILE A 26 5.76 2.12 1.71
N GLU A 27 5.90 3.29 1.09
CA GLU A 27 4.82 4.21 0.76
C GLU A 27 4.52 4.19 -0.74
N ALA A 28 3.25 4.33 -1.11
CA ALA A 28 2.80 4.57 -2.46
C ALA A 28 1.67 5.60 -2.47
N SER A 29 1.65 6.44 -3.50
CA SER A 29 0.64 7.49 -3.70
C SER A 29 -0.58 7.01 -4.48
N THR A 30 -0.49 5.87 -5.15
CA THR A 30 -1.57 5.29 -5.95
C THR A 30 -1.56 3.77 -5.88
N ALA A 31 -2.71 3.15 -6.14
CA ALA A 31 -2.81 1.69 -6.25
C ALA A 31 -1.91 1.11 -7.35
N VAL A 32 -1.73 1.83 -8.46
CA VAL A 32 -0.90 1.39 -9.60
C VAL A 32 0.58 1.37 -9.22
N GLU A 33 1.04 2.39 -8.49
CA GLU A 33 2.41 2.44 -7.97
C GLU A 33 2.66 1.28 -6.99
N ALA A 34 1.74 1.07 -6.04
CA ALA A 34 1.81 -0.04 -5.09
C ALA A 34 1.88 -1.40 -5.80
N TRP A 35 1.02 -1.62 -6.79
CA TRP A 35 1.01 -2.83 -7.59
C TRP A 35 2.32 -3.02 -8.38
N SER A 36 2.85 -1.95 -8.97
CA SER A 36 4.11 -2.00 -9.71
C SER A 36 5.27 -2.37 -8.78
N TYR A 37 5.31 -1.79 -7.58
CA TYR A 37 6.31 -2.12 -6.57
C TYR A 37 6.25 -3.61 -6.19
N LEU A 38 5.05 -4.12 -5.89
CA LEU A 38 4.81 -5.52 -5.52
C LEU A 38 5.32 -6.50 -6.58
N ARG A 39 5.04 -6.22 -7.85
CA ARG A 39 5.50 -7.07 -8.96
C ARG A 39 7.02 -7.08 -9.13
N SER A 40 7.70 -6.02 -8.75
CA SER A 40 9.15 -5.90 -8.88
C SER A 40 9.93 -6.39 -7.67
N ASN A 41 9.39 -6.21 -6.45
CA ASN A 41 10.12 -6.44 -5.21
C ASN A 41 9.61 -7.65 -4.41
N GLY A 42 8.46 -8.23 -4.79
CA GLY A 42 7.88 -9.39 -4.13
C GLY A 42 6.74 -9.03 -3.17
N PRO A 43 6.24 -10.03 -2.41
CA PRO A 43 5.12 -9.86 -1.49
C PRO A 43 5.46 -8.94 -0.32
N LEU A 44 4.42 -8.52 0.40
CA LEU A 44 4.47 -7.72 1.61
C LEU A 44 3.65 -8.40 2.70
N ASP A 45 3.99 -8.18 3.96
CA ASP A 45 3.26 -8.80 5.08
C ASP A 45 1.90 -8.11 5.35
N VAL A 46 1.85 -6.79 5.16
CA VAL A 46 0.65 -5.97 5.43
C VAL A 46 0.46 -4.88 4.39
N LEU A 47 -0.73 -4.84 3.78
CA LEU A 47 -1.17 -3.76 2.89
C LEU A 47 -2.20 -2.89 3.62
N TYR A 48 -1.86 -1.62 3.82
CA TYR A 48 -2.79 -0.59 4.27
C TYR A 48 -3.13 0.30 3.06
N THR A 49 -4.41 0.43 2.72
CA THR A 49 -4.83 1.18 1.52
C THR A 49 -6.16 1.88 1.72
N ASP A 50 -6.32 3.09 1.18
CA ASP A 50 -7.64 3.72 1.08
C ASP A 50 -8.52 3.02 0.03
N HIS A 51 -9.81 2.90 0.31
CA HIS A 51 -10.80 2.25 -0.53
C HIS A 51 -10.96 2.93 -1.89
N ARG A 52 -10.98 4.27 -1.91
CA ARG A 52 -11.14 5.08 -3.12
C ARG A 52 -9.86 5.83 -3.38
N MET A 53 -9.29 5.63 -4.56
CA MET A 53 -8.15 6.42 -5.02
C MET A 53 -8.39 6.83 -6.46
N PRO A 54 -7.88 8.01 -6.88
CA PRO A 54 -7.95 8.44 -8.26
C PRO A 54 -7.11 7.53 -9.17
N GLY A 55 -7.52 7.42 -10.44
CA GLY A 55 -6.79 6.66 -11.47
C GLY A 55 -7.54 5.43 -11.97
N SER A 56 -6.81 4.52 -12.60
CA SER A 56 -7.35 3.30 -13.25
C SER A 56 -7.54 2.12 -12.31
N MET A 57 -7.04 2.21 -11.07
CA MET A 57 -7.13 1.18 -10.05
C MET A 57 -7.43 1.81 -8.70
N THR A 58 -8.46 1.33 -8.02
CA THR A 58 -8.79 1.73 -6.63
C THR A 58 -8.03 0.86 -5.63
N GLY A 59 -7.93 1.29 -4.36
CA GLY A 59 -7.30 0.45 -3.34
C GLY A 59 -8.10 -0.79 -2.99
N SER A 60 -9.42 -0.75 -3.14
CA SER A 60 -10.26 -1.96 -3.08
C SER A 60 -9.92 -2.97 -4.17
N GLN A 61 -9.73 -2.52 -5.42
CA GLN A 61 -9.29 -3.40 -6.51
C GLN A 61 -7.89 -3.95 -6.24
N LEU A 62 -6.96 -3.11 -5.74
CA LEU A 62 -5.64 -3.54 -5.33
C LEU A 62 -5.70 -4.63 -4.26
N ALA A 63 -6.47 -4.44 -3.19
CA ALA A 63 -6.59 -5.40 -2.09
C ALA A 63 -7.09 -6.77 -2.59
N VAL A 64 -8.10 -6.78 -3.47
CA VAL A 64 -8.61 -8.01 -4.09
C VAL A 64 -7.54 -8.68 -4.96
N ILE A 65 -6.79 -7.93 -5.74
CA ILE A 65 -5.70 -8.46 -6.57
C ILE A 65 -4.60 -9.05 -5.68
N VAL A 66 -4.15 -8.31 -4.67
CA VAL A 66 -3.09 -8.76 -3.76
C VAL A 66 -3.51 -10.02 -3.02
N GLN A 67 -4.73 -10.08 -2.48
CA GLN A 67 -5.23 -11.28 -1.82
C GLN A 67 -5.28 -12.50 -2.76
N ARG A 68 -5.54 -12.29 -4.05
CA ARG A 68 -5.58 -13.38 -5.04
C ARG A 68 -4.19 -13.86 -5.44
N GLU A 69 -3.25 -12.95 -5.62
CA GLU A 69 -1.90 -13.23 -6.12
C GLU A 69 -0.92 -13.59 -4.99
N TYR A 70 -1.20 -13.14 -3.77
CA TYR A 70 -0.40 -13.32 -2.55
C TYR A 70 -1.34 -13.65 -1.36
N PRO A 71 -1.84 -14.90 -1.28
CA PRO A 71 -2.81 -15.31 -0.25
C PRO A 71 -2.20 -15.65 1.13
N GLU A 72 -0.87 -15.78 1.21
CA GLU A 72 -0.08 -16.05 2.41
C GLU A 72 0.79 -14.84 2.76
#